data_AF-A0A2N1PVU6-F1
#
_entry.id   AF-A0A2N1PVU6-F1
#
_cell.length_a   1.000
_cell.length_b   1.000
_cell.length_c   1.000
_cell.angle_alpha   90.00
_cell.angle_beta   90.00
_cell.angle_gamma   90.00
#
_symmetry.space_group_name_H-M   'P 1'
#
loop_
_entity.id
_entity.type
_entity.pdbx_description
1 polymer ?
#
loop_
_entity_poly.entity_id
_entity_poly.type
_entity_poly.pdbx_seq_one_letter_code
_entity_poly.pdbx_strand_id
1 'polypeptide(L)' 'MKKVDLSFQSCKSEYPESNVVLFSAPLDNTTSYRPGTRFAGNAVRVESIGIEWYSPYKEMDLKDYHTVDIGDLELP' A
#
# COMPACT_ATOMS: atom_id res chain seq x y z
N MET A 1 3.35 -0.07 -15.30
CA MET A 1 2.17 0.00 -14.39
C MET A 1 2.02 1.43 -13.93
N LYS A 2 0.79 1.93 -13.85
CA LYS A 2 0.51 3.29 -13.37
C LYS A 2 0.12 3.24 -11.89
N LYS A 3 0.41 4.33 -11.19
CA LYS A 3 -0.07 4.57 -9.83
C LYS A 3 -1.61 4.52 -9.81
N VAL A 4 -2.19 3.91 -8.78
CA VAL A 4 -3.64 3.90 -8.55
C VAL A 4 -4.13 5.21 -7.90
N ASP A 5 -5.36 5.62 -8.23
CA ASP A 5 -5.97 6.85 -7.71
C ASP A 5 -6.09 6.84 -6.18
N LEU A 6 -6.63 5.75 -5.62
CA LEU A 6 -6.57 5.48 -4.18
C LEU A 6 -5.26 4.75 -3.90
N SER A 7 -4.21 5.51 -3.63
CA SER A 7 -2.87 5.01 -3.30
C SER A 7 -2.54 5.31 -1.85
N PHE A 8 -1.64 4.51 -1.28
CA PHE A 8 -1.03 4.84 0.00
C PHE A 8 -0.41 6.26 -0.05
N GLN A 9 -0.70 7.09 0.94
CA GLN A 9 -0.49 8.55 0.86
C GLN A 9 0.96 8.99 0.55
N SER A 10 1.97 8.25 1.03
CA SER A 10 3.37 8.56 0.78
C SER A 10 3.85 8.20 -0.63
N CYS A 11 3.12 7.37 -1.36
CA CYS A 11 3.52 6.89 -2.68
C CYS A 11 3.27 7.96 -3.74
N LYS A 12 4.34 8.61 -4.21
CA LYS A 12 4.27 9.70 -5.19
C LYS A 12 4.99 9.39 -6.50
N SER A 13 5.84 8.38 -6.54
CA SER A 13 6.65 8.05 -7.69
C SER A 13 5.92 7.16 -8.68
N GLU A 14 6.36 7.17 -9.93
CA GLU A 14 5.94 6.20 -10.92
C GLU A 14 6.73 4.90 -10.78
N TYR A 15 6.18 3.82 -11.33
CA TYR A 15 6.80 2.48 -11.28
C TYR A 15 8.27 2.43 -11.70
N PRO A 16 8.70 3.00 -12.84
CA PRO A 16 10.10 2.91 -13.28
C PRO A 16 11.11 3.67 -12.39
N GLU A 17 10.64 4.65 -11.61
CA GLU A 17 11.48 5.51 -10.76
C GLU A 17 11.52 5.03 -9.31
N SER A 18 10.65 4.09 -8.94
CA SER A 18 10.45 3.68 -7.57
C SER A 18 11.41 2.58 -7.14
N ASN A 19 12.00 2.74 -5.96
CA ASN A 19 12.82 1.70 -5.33
C ASN A 19 11.97 0.66 -4.58
N VAL A 20 10.75 1.05 -4.18
CA VAL A 20 9.82 0.19 -3.45
C VAL A 20 8.47 0.23 -4.14
N VAL A 21 7.92 -0.96 -4.41
CA VAL A 21 6.61 -1.16 -5.02
C VAL A 21 5.68 -1.78 -3.98
N LEU A 22 4.61 -1.07 -3.65
CA LEU A 22 3.51 -1.54 -2.83
C LEU A 22 2.42 -2.14 -3.73
N PHE A 23 1.93 -3.32 -3.38
CA PHE A 23 0.78 -3.95 -3.99
C PHE A 23 0.00 -4.73 -2.93
N SER A 24 -1.25 -5.03 -3.20
CA SER A 24 -2.07 -5.88 -2.33
C SER A 24 -2.56 -7.11 -3.08
N ALA A 25 -2.67 -8.22 -2.36
CA ALA A 25 -3.17 -9.50 -2.85
C ALA A 25 -4.46 -9.82 -2.10
N PRO A 26 -5.64 -9.44 -2.64
CA PRO A 26 -6.92 -9.53 -1.93
C PRO A 26 -7.44 -10.97 -1.89
N LEU A 27 -6.77 -11.84 -1.13
CA LEU A 27 -7.06 -13.28 -1.04
C LEU A 27 -7.46 -13.68 0.38
N ASP A 28 -8.46 -14.56 0.46
CA ASP A 28 -9.00 -15.05 1.73
C ASP A 28 -9.63 -16.45 1.60
N ASN A 29 -9.21 -17.23 0.60
CA ASN A 29 -9.91 -18.47 0.23
C ASN A 29 -9.67 -19.64 1.21
N THR A 30 -8.55 -19.63 1.95
CA THR A 30 -8.19 -20.68 2.91
C THR A 30 -8.56 -20.32 4.35
N THR A 31 -9.11 -19.14 4.58
CA THR A 31 -9.47 -18.67 5.92
C THR A 31 -10.81 -19.24 6.34
N SER A 32 -10.84 -19.95 7.48
CA SER A 32 -12.08 -20.55 8.00
C SER A 32 -12.75 -19.72 9.11
N TYR A 33 -11.99 -19.27 10.11
CA TYR A 33 -12.58 -18.74 11.35
C TYR A 33 -13.10 -17.30 11.24
N ARG A 34 -12.34 -16.39 10.61
CA ARG A 34 -12.69 -14.97 10.45
C ARG A 34 -12.32 -14.45 9.06
N PRO A 35 -13.22 -14.55 8.07
CA PRO A 35 -12.96 -14.00 6.75
C PRO A 35 -12.94 -12.47 6.77
N GLY A 36 -12.20 -11.86 5.84
CA GLY A 36 -12.14 -10.43 5.62
C GLY A 36 -10.78 -9.90 5.15
N THR A 37 -9.72 -10.73 5.11
CA THR A 37 -8.36 -10.28 4.74
C THR A 37 -8.28 -9.71 3.33
N ARG A 38 -9.19 -10.14 2.43
CA ARG A 38 -9.32 -9.59 1.08
C ARG A 38 -9.57 -8.08 1.03
N PHE A 39 -10.09 -7.49 2.11
CA PHE A 39 -10.38 -6.06 2.19
C PHE A 39 -9.23 -5.24 2.79
N ALA A 40 -8.18 -5.90 3.29
CA ALA A 40 -7.10 -5.25 4.03
C ALA A 40 -6.34 -4.22 3.17
N GLY A 41 -6.06 -4.53 1.90
CA GLY A 41 -5.34 -3.61 1.02
C GLY A 41 -6.04 -2.27 0.85
N ASN A 42 -7.36 -2.30 0.59
CA ASN A 42 -8.15 -1.08 0.49
C ASN A 42 -8.21 -0.32 1.82
N ALA A 43 -8.47 -1.02 2.94
CA ALA A 43 -8.54 -0.41 4.27
C ALA A 43 -7.23 0.30 4.64
N VAL A 44 -6.07 -0.32 4.40
CA VAL A 44 -4.75 0.28 4.67
C VAL A 44 -4.55 1.56 3.86
N ARG A 45 -4.97 1.60 2.60
CA ARG A 45 -4.83 2.80 1.75
C ARG A 45 -5.73 3.94 2.22
N VAL A 46 -6.99 3.65 2.56
CA VAL A 46 -7.93 4.66 3.06
C VAL A 46 -7.43 5.25 4.37
N GLU A 47 -7.02 4.40 5.32
CA GLU A 47 -6.54 4.85 6.63
C GLU A 47 -5.17 5.52 6.57
N SER A 48 -4.38 5.29 5.52
CA SER A 48 -3.04 5.88 5.38
C SER A 48 -3.02 7.40 5.47
N ILE A 49 -4.13 8.07 5.14
CA ILE A 49 -4.29 9.54 5.20
C ILE A 49 -4.14 10.07 6.63
N GLY A 50 -4.50 9.27 7.64
CA GLY A 50 -4.43 9.65 9.05
C GLY A 50 -3.09 9.38 9.71
N ILE A 51 -2.10 8.85 8.98
CA ILE A 51 -0.80 8.44 9.53
C ILE A 51 0.27 9.45 9.13
N GLU A 52 1.11 9.82 10.10
CA GLU A 52 2.26 10.68 9.86
C GLU A 52 3.35 9.99 9.04
N TRP A 53 4.04 10.76 8.20
CA TRP A 53 5.08 10.21 7.31
C TRP A 53 6.42 9.97 8.00
N TYR A 54 6.69 10.73 9.07
CA TYR A 54 7.93 10.65 9.83
C TYR A 54 7.84 9.59 10.93
N SER A 55 8.85 8.73 11.00
CA SER A 55 8.99 7.73 12.06
C SER A 55 10.05 8.17 13.07
N PRO A 56 9.68 8.56 14.31
CA PRO A 56 10.64 8.97 15.33
C PRO A 56 11.60 7.85 15.74
N TYR A 57 11.13 6.60 15.75
CA TYR A 57 11.96 5.44 16.12
C TYR A 57 13.10 5.15 15.14
N LYS A 58 12.90 5.55 13.88
CA LYS A 58 13.85 5.32 12.80
C LYS A 58 14.55 6.59 12.35
N GLU A 59 14.09 7.75 12.80
CA GLU A 59 14.53 9.06 12.36
C GLU A 59 14.47 9.22 10.82
N MET A 60 13.42 8.68 10.19
CA MET A 60 13.25 8.66 8.73
C MET A 60 11.85 9.17 8.33
N ASP A 61 11.75 9.83 7.17
CA ASP A 61 10.48 10.25 6.55
C ASP A 61 10.19 9.41 5.30
N LEU A 62 8.96 8.87 5.19
CA LEU A 62 8.50 8.14 4.01
C LEU A 62 8.53 8.97 2.72
N LYS A 63 8.53 10.30 2.80
CA LYS A 63 8.62 11.21 1.64
C LYS A 63 10.00 11.26 0.99
N ASP A 64 11.05 10.86 1.71
CA ASP A 64 12.42 10.89 1.19
C ASP A 64 12.71 9.72 0.23
N TYR A 65 11.77 8.79 0.09
CA TYR A 65 11.91 7.57 -0.70
C TYR A 65 10.97 7.55 -1.89
N HIS A 66 11.50 7.10 -3.03
CA HIS A 66 10.71 6.87 -4.25
C HIS A 66 9.92 5.58 -4.11
N THR A 67 8.63 5.73 -3.78
CA THR A 67 7.69 4.61 -3.59
C THR A 67 6.47 4.76 -4.49
N VAL A 68 5.98 3.63 -5.01
CA VAL A 68 4.77 3.54 -5.83
C VAL A 68 3.81 2.53 -5.23
N ASP A 69 2.51 2.81 -5.33
CA ASP A 69 1.45 1.85 -5.07
C ASP A 69 0.79 1.50 -6.41
N ILE A 70 0.83 0.21 -6.77
CA ILE A 70 0.29 -0.30 -8.04
C ILE A 70 -1.11 -0.91 -7.89
N GLY A 71 -1.70 -0.86 -6.70
CA GLY A 71 -3.07 -1.34 -6.47
C GLY A 71 -3.15 -2.80 -6.09
N ASP A 72 -4.29 -3.40 -6.42
CA ASP A 72 -4.60 -4.78 -6.08
C ASP A 72 -4.29 -5.70 -7.26
N LEU A 73 -3.69 -6.85 -6.96
CA LEU A 73 -3.45 -7.90 -7.93
C LEU A 73 -4.76 -8.60 -8.27
N GLU A 74 -5.01 -8.81 -9.57
CA GLU A 74 -6.06 -9.70 -10.03
C GLU A 74 -5.66 -11.14 -9.70
N LEU A 75 -6.42 -11.77 -8.82
CA LEU A 75 -6.21 -13.15 -8.37
C LEU A 75 -7.35 -14.05 -8.88
N PRO A 76 -7.06 -15.32 -9.19
CA PRO A 76 -8.05 -16.29 -9.66
C PRO A 76 -9.01 -16.76 -8.55
#